data_AF-A0A1S8WP77-F1
#
_entry.id   AF-A0A1S8WP77-F1
#
_cell.length_a   1.000
_cell.length_b   1.000
_cell.length_c   1.000
_cell.angle_alpha   90.00
_cell.angle_beta   90.00
_cell.angle_gamma   90.00
#
_symmetry.space_group_name_H-M   'P 1'
#
loop_
_entity.id
_entity.type
_entity.pdbx_description
1 polymer ?
#
loop_
_entity_poly.entity_id
_entity_poly.type
_entity_poly.pdbx_seq_one_letter_code
_entity_poly.pdbx_strand_id
1 'polypeptide(L)'
;MYINFILFYVTAVFYCFVSSETPDLMQFVDLHNDGRLRVQKGEIPGHPCAKYMPLVKWDKGLARKAQKWANKCRPEHDNRKNRKTSKFSVVGQN
;
A
#
# COMPACT_ATOMS: atom_id res chain seq x y z
N MET A 1 43.88 -10.66 -0.19
CA MET A 1 43.08 -9.45 -0.48
C MET A 1 41.73 -9.74 -1.13
N TYR A 2 41.60 -10.71 -2.03
CA TYR A 2 40.32 -11.03 -2.70
C TYR A 2 39.23 -11.65 -1.81
N ILE A 3 39.61 -12.50 -0.84
CA ILE A 3 38.65 -13.19 0.05
C ILE A 3 37.86 -12.21 0.94
N ASN A 4 38.51 -11.17 1.46
CA ASN A 4 37.86 -10.15 2.29
C ASN A 4 36.88 -9.29 1.49
N PHE A 5 37.16 -9.06 0.20
CA PHE A 5 36.28 -8.29 -0.68
C PHE A 5 35.00 -9.08 -1.02
N ILE A 6 35.13 -10.38 -1.26
CA ILE A 6 33.99 -11.29 -1.48
C ILE A 6 33.14 -11.38 -0.21
N LEU A 7 33.76 -11.54 0.96
CA LEU A 7 33.04 -11.61 2.22
C LEU A 7 32.26 -10.32 2.51
N PHE A 8 32.87 -9.16 2.25
CA PHE A 8 32.22 -7.85 2.39
C PHE A 8 31.06 -7.66 1.41
N TYR A 9 31.21 -8.13 0.17
CA TYR A 9 30.16 -8.04 -0.85
C TYR A 9 28.96 -8.95 -0.49
N VAL A 10 29.24 -10.18 -0.03
CA VAL A 10 28.21 -11.13 0.39
C VAL A 10 27.45 -10.61 1.62
N THR A 11 28.14 -10.05 2.62
CA THR A 11 27.48 -9.47 3.80
C THR A 11 26.69 -8.23 3.46
N ALA A 12 27.17 -7.35 2.57
CA ALA A 12 26.45 -6.17 2.12
C ALA A 12 25.16 -6.51 1.34
N VAL A 13 25.23 -7.50 0.44
CA VAL A 13 24.06 -7.98 -0.32
C VAL A 13 23.05 -8.65 0.62
N PHE A 14 23.52 -9.47 1.57
CA PHE A 14 22.66 -10.10 2.56
C PHE A 14 21.98 -9.08 3.49
N TYR A 15 22.72 -8.04 3.91
CA TYR A 15 22.16 -6.92 4.68
C TYR A 15 21.10 -6.15 3.90
N CYS A 16 21.33 -5.82 2.63
CA CYS A 16 20.34 -5.13 1.80
C CYS A 16 19.09 -5.98 1.53
N PHE A 17 19.24 -7.30 1.46
CA PHE A 17 18.12 -8.22 1.31
C PHE A 17 17.27 -8.30 2.58
N VAL A 18 17.90 -8.36 3.75
CA VAL A 18 17.22 -8.39 5.05
C VAL A 18 16.61 -7.02 5.40
N SER A 19 17.22 -5.90 5.00
CA SER A 19 16.72 -4.55 5.26
C SER A 19 15.63 -4.09 4.29
N SER A 20 15.25 -4.91 3.30
CA SER A 20 14.05 -4.67 2.51
C SER A 20 12.83 -4.89 3.41
N GLU A 21 12.51 -3.92 4.25
CA GLU A 21 11.21 -3.84 4.92
C GLU A 21 10.14 -3.87 3.82
N THR A 22 9.52 -5.03 3.61
CA THR A 22 8.31 -5.09 2.82
C THR A 22 7.29 -4.23 3.57
N PRO A 23 6.60 -3.28 2.91
CA PRO A 23 5.52 -2.55 3.55
C PRO A 23 4.58 -3.56 4.18
N ASP A 24 4.27 -3.41 5.47
CA ASP A 24 3.32 -4.29 6.13
C ASP A 24 1.93 -4.02 5.52
N LEU A 25 1.61 -4.81 4.49
CA LEU A 25 0.37 -4.75 3.73
C LEU A 25 -0.84 -4.96 4.65
N MET A 26 -0.67 -5.75 5.72
CA MET A 26 -1.71 -6.00 6.69
C MET A 26 -1.95 -4.74 7.52
N GLN A 27 -0.89 -4.12 8.03
CA GLN A 27 -1.01 -2.85 8.77
C GLN A 27 -1.72 -1.76 7.95
N PHE A 28 -1.41 -1.62 6.65
CA PHE A 28 -2.11 -0.65 5.80
C PHE A 28 -3.63 -0.91 5.73
N VAL A 29 -4.03 -2.18 5.53
CA VAL A 29 -5.44 -2.56 5.45
C VAL A 29 -6.13 -2.44 6.81
N ASP A 30 -5.44 -2.81 7.89
CA ASP A 30 -5.96 -2.78 9.25
C ASP A 30 -6.24 -1.34 9.71
N LEU A 31 -5.33 -0.40 9.42
CA LEU A 31 -5.54 1.02 9.71
C LEU A 31 -6.75 1.60 8.96
N HIS A 32 -6.94 1.21 7.69
CA HIS A 32 -8.14 1.61 6.95
C HIS A 32 -9.41 1.02 7.55
N ASN A 33 -9.36 -0.25 7.94
CA ASN A 33 -10.50 -0.95 8.51
C ASN A 33 -10.86 -0.45 9.91
N ASP A 34 -9.88 -0.07 10.74
CA ASP A 34 -10.11 0.61 12.02
C ASP A 34 -10.90 1.91 11.82
N GLY A 35 -10.42 2.79 10.93
CA GLY A 35 -11.13 4.04 10.63
C GLY A 35 -12.55 3.81 10.12
N ARG A 36 -12.75 2.83 9.25
CA ARG A 36 -14.08 2.43 8.74
C ARG A 36 -15.00 1.94 9.85
N LEU A 37 -14.48 1.13 10.77
CA LEU A 37 -15.24 0.61 11.91
C LEU A 37 -15.63 1.74 12.87
N ARG A 38 -14.73 2.68 13.14
CA ARG A 38 -15.01 3.85 13.98
C ARG A 38 -16.12 4.72 13.38
N VAL A 39 -16.10 4.96 12.07
CA VAL A 39 -17.20 5.64 11.36
C VAL A 39 -18.51 4.84 11.49
N GLN A 40 -18.47 3.53 11.30
CA GLN A 40 -19.65 2.66 11.44
C GLN A 40 -20.21 2.63 12.86
N LYS A 41 -19.38 2.82 13.90
CA LYS A 41 -19.83 2.89 15.29
C LYS A 41 -20.26 4.29 15.72
N GLY A 42 -20.07 5.31 14.88
CA GLY A 42 -20.32 6.71 15.25
C GLY A 42 -19.28 7.28 16.22
N GLU A 43 -18.07 6.71 16.25
CA GLU A 43 -16.97 7.12 17.13
C GLU A 43 -16.15 8.30 16.56
N ILE A 44 -16.54 8.83 15.39
CA ILE A 44 -15.91 9.99 14.76
C ILE A 44 -16.77 11.24 15.03
N PRO A 45 -16.31 12.19 15.87
CA PRO A 45 -17.06 13.40 16.19
C PRO A 45 -17.46 14.20 14.95
N GLY A 46 -18.71 14.66 14.89
CA GLY A 46 -19.24 15.45 13.77
C GLY A 46 -19.63 14.63 12.54
N HIS A 47 -19.44 13.31 12.53
CA HIS A 47 -19.87 12.44 11.44
C HIS A 47 -21.02 11.51 11.88
N PRO A 48 -22.02 11.27 11.01
CA PRO A 48 -23.07 10.31 11.31
C PRO A 48 -22.52 8.88 11.31
N CYS A 49 -23.17 8.02 12.10
CA CYS A 49 -22.94 6.58 12.07
C CYS A 49 -23.27 6.01 10.67
N ALA A 50 -22.32 5.30 10.06
CA ALA A 50 -22.58 4.63 8.79
C ALA A 50 -23.36 3.33 9.00
N LYS A 51 -24.57 3.24 8.44
CA LYS A 51 -25.39 2.01 8.50
C LYS A 51 -24.69 0.78 7.91
N TYR A 52 -23.89 0.99 6.85
CA TYR A 52 -23.17 -0.09 6.16
C TYR A 52 -21.81 0.41 5.67
N MET A 53 -20.73 -0.13 6.24
CA MET A 53 -19.36 0.19 5.82
C MET A 53 -18.48 -1.08 5.87
N PRO A 54 -18.45 -1.90 4.80
CA PRO A 54 -17.77 -3.19 4.83
C PRO A 54 -16.26 -3.05 4.91
N LEU A 55 -15.57 -4.03 5.50
CA LEU A 55 -14.12 -4.06 5.55
C LEU A 55 -13.51 -4.16 4.14
N VAL A 56 -12.43 -3.44 3.92
CA VAL A 56 -11.65 -3.53 2.69
C VAL A 56 -10.64 -4.66 2.76
N LYS A 57 -10.21 -5.13 1.59
CA LYS A 57 -9.19 -6.17 1.43
C LYS A 57 -8.13 -5.68 0.47
N TRP A 58 -6.90 -6.15 0.64
CA TRP A 58 -5.81 -5.88 -0.29
C TRP A 58 -6.11 -6.47 -1.67
N ASP A 59 -5.87 -5.70 -2.73
CA ASP A 59 -5.94 -6.17 -4.11
C ASP A 59 -4.60 -5.94 -4.81
N LYS A 60 -3.95 -7.05 -5.22
CA LYS A 60 -2.62 -7.00 -5.86
C LYS A 60 -2.64 -6.23 -7.18
N GLY A 61 -3.78 -6.22 -7.90
CA GLY A 61 -3.93 -5.48 -9.15
C GLY A 61 -3.93 -3.96 -8.92
N LEU A 62 -4.66 -3.50 -7.90
CA LEU A 62 -4.66 -2.11 -7.46
C LEU A 62 -3.27 -1.69 -6.95
N ALA A 63 -2.66 -2.51 -6.10
CA ALA A 63 -1.31 -2.24 -5.56
C ALA A 63 -0.26 -2.04 -6.65
N ARG A 64 -0.26 -2.91 -7.67
CA ARG A 64 0.67 -2.79 -8.80
C ARG A 64 0.45 -1.49 -9.60
N LYS A 65 -0.79 -1.06 -9.76
CA LYS A 65 -1.10 0.23 -10.41
C LYS A 65 -0.64 1.41 -9.57
N ALA A 66 -0.87 1.36 -8.26
CA ALA A 66 -0.41 2.36 -7.31
C ALA A 66 1.12 2.48 -7.30
N GLN A 67 1.85 1.36 -7.21
CA GLN A 67 3.32 1.37 -7.25
C GLN A 67 3.85 1.93 -8.57
N LYS A 68 3.25 1.54 -9.71
CA LYS A 68 3.64 2.09 -11.02
C LYS A 68 3.48 3.61 -11.07
N TRP A 69 2.45 4.15 -10.40
CA TRP A 69 2.25 5.60 -10.32
C TRP A 69 3.23 6.26 -9.35
N ALA A 70 3.40 5.70 -8.15
CA ALA A 70 4.33 6.19 -7.13
C ALA A 70 5.77 6.30 -7.66
N ASN A 71 6.20 5.34 -8.50
CA ASN A 71 7.52 5.35 -9.14
C ASN A 71 7.77 6.56 -10.05
N LYS A 72 6.74 7.33 -10.42
CA LYS A 72 6.91 8.58 -11.18
C LYS A 72 7.29 9.77 -10.30
N CYS A 73 7.20 9.63 -8.98
CA CYS A 73 7.54 10.67 -8.00
C CYS A 73 6.80 12.00 -8.24
N ARG A 74 5.52 11.94 -8.61
CA ARG A 74 4.65 13.11 -8.81
C ARG A 74 3.52 13.12 -7.79
N PRO A 75 3.35 14.20 -6.99
CA PRO A 75 2.29 14.31 -5.99
C PRO A 75 0.96 14.75 -6.65
N GLU A 76 0.56 14.08 -7.71
CA GLU A 76 -0.67 14.35 -8.46
C GLU A 76 -1.43 13.03 -8.71
N HIS A 77 -2.67 13.11 -9.19
CA HIS A 77 -3.45 11.92 -9.54
C HIS A 77 -3.09 11.36 -10.92
N ASP A 78 -3.11 10.03 -11.05
CA ASP A 78 -2.97 9.37 -12.36
C ASP A 78 -4.25 9.57 -13.20
N ASN A 79 -4.10 9.42 -14.51
CA ASN A 79 -5.22 9.40 -15.43
C ASN A 79 -6.19 8.25 -15.11
N ARG A 80 -7.50 8.54 -15.10
CA ARG A 80 -8.55 7.55 -14.81
C ARG A 80 -8.45 6.28 -15.65
N LYS A 81 -8.06 6.37 -16.93
CA LYS A 81 -7.90 5.20 -17.82
C LYS A 81 -6.75 4.29 -17.35
N ASN A 82 -5.67 4.87 -16.82
CA ASN A 82 -4.50 4.13 -16.37
C ASN A 82 -4.75 3.39 -15.05
N ARG A 83 -5.61 3.92 -14.18
CA ARG A 83 -5.94 3.32 -12.88
C ARG A 83 -6.75 2.03 -12.97
N LYS A 84 -7.43 1.79 -14.10
CA LYS A 84 -8.26 0.59 -14.32
C LYS A 84 -7.44 -0.69 -14.19
N THR A 85 -8.07 -1.72 -13.63
CA THR A 85 -7.55 -3.10 -13.62
C THR A 85 -8.49 -4.00 -14.41
N SER A 86 -8.12 -5.27 -14.59
CA SER A 86 -9.03 -6.27 -15.17
C SER A 86 -10.30 -6.48 -14.32
N LYS A 87 -10.20 -6.26 -13.00
CA LYS A 87 -11.29 -6.45 -12.04
C LYS A 87 -12.13 -5.19 -11.82
N PHE A 88 -11.52 -4.00 -11.94
CA PHE A 88 -12.16 -2.73 -11.61
C PHE A 88 -12.06 -1.75 -12.78
N SER A 89 -13.21 -1.44 -13.39
CA SER A 89 -13.34 -0.49 -14.49
C SER A 89 -13.32 0.98 -14.03
N VAL A 90 -13.56 1.22 -12.73
CA VAL A 90 -13.48 2.52 -12.06
C VAL A 90 -12.71 2.36 -10.76
N VAL A 91 -11.68 3.19 -10.56
CA VAL A 91 -10.75 3.10 -9.42
C VAL A 91 -10.49 4.49 -8.87
N GLY A 92 -10.67 4.65 -7.55
CA GLY A 92 -10.30 5.85 -6.79
C GLY A 92 -8.79 5.92 -6.51
N GLN A 93 -8.32 7.06 -6.01
CA GLN A 93 -6.92 7.26 -5.65
C GLN A 93 -6.85 8.34 -4.57
N ASN A 94 -6.02 8.10 -3.56
CA ASN A 94 -5.56 9.11 -2.62
C ASN A 94 -4.09 9.39 -2.91
#